data_AF-A0A9E6VYL5-F1
#
_entry.id   AF-A0A9E6VYL5-F1
#
_cell.length_a   1.000
_cell.length_b   1.000
_cell.length_c   1.000
_cell.angle_alpha   90.00
_cell.angle_beta   90.00
_cell.angle_gamma   90.00
#
_symmetry.space_group_name_H-M   'P 1'
#
loop_
_entity.id
_entity.type
_entity.pdbx_description
1 polymer ?
#
loop_
_entity_poly.entity_id
_entity_poly.type
_entity_poly.pdbx_seq_one_letter_code
_entity_poly.pdbx_strand_id
1 'polypeptide(L)'
;MMQVEETAIPGVKILTPRKFGDERGFFSEVWNARTMKEAGLDIAFVQDNHAFSAETGTLRGLHYQLAPKAQSKLVRVARGAALDIAVDIRVGSPTFGQHIAVELSAENWRQLWVPAGFAHGYCTLEPDTEIIYKVNDFYSPEHDCGIFWNDPALNIDWPVSAEAAVLSEKDKILPLLKDQSRLFEFEGAS
;
A
#
# COMPACT_ATOMS: atom_id res chain seq x y z
N MET A 1 -16.79 -4.48 15.62
CA MET A 1 -16.72 -5.15 14.31
C MET A 1 -15.72 -4.39 13.47
N MET A 2 -14.99 -5.06 12.58
CA MET A 2 -14.15 -4.39 11.58
C MET A 2 -15.05 -3.52 10.70
N GLN A 3 -14.62 -2.29 10.40
CA GLN A 3 -15.24 -1.48 9.35
C GLN A 3 -14.45 -1.67 8.05
N VAL A 4 -15.15 -1.83 6.94
CA VAL A 4 -14.57 -1.97 5.60
C VAL A 4 -15.23 -0.94 4.71
N GLU A 5 -14.42 -0.04 4.15
CA GLU A 5 -14.86 1.08 3.32
C GLU A 5 -14.35 0.85 1.89
N GLU A 6 -15.26 0.98 0.92
CA GLU A 6 -14.89 1.03 -0.49
C GLU A 6 -14.24 2.37 -0.81
N THR A 7 -13.30 2.38 -1.74
CA THR A 7 -12.67 3.61 -2.23
C THR A 7 -13.20 3.98 -3.61
N ALA A 8 -12.74 5.11 -4.15
CA ALA A 8 -13.09 5.52 -5.51
C ALA A 8 -12.53 4.56 -6.59
N ILE A 9 -11.54 3.72 -6.26
CA ILE A 9 -10.98 2.72 -7.18
C ILE A 9 -11.43 1.32 -6.74
N PRO A 10 -12.21 0.60 -7.58
CA PRO A 10 -12.68 -0.73 -7.24
C PRO A 10 -11.55 -1.70 -6.90
N GLY A 11 -11.72 -2.41 -5.77
CA GLY A 11 -10.77 -3.41 -5.27
C GLY A 11 -9.82 -2.88 -4.19
N VAL A 12 -9.55 -1.58 -4.14
CA VAL A 12 -8.81 -0.94 -3.03
C VAL A 12 -9.81 -0.64 -1.91
N LYS A 13 -9.49 -1.06 -0.68
CA LYS A 13 -10.38 -0.91 0.48
C LYS A 13 -9.63 -0.33 1.67
N ILE A 14 -10.34 0.45 2.50
CA ILE A 14 -9.83 0.90 3.80
C ILE A 14 -10.45 0.01 4.88
N LEU A 15 -9.62 -0.55 5.74
CA LEU A 15 -10.06 -1.40 6.85
C LEU A 15 -9.75 -0.69 8.16
N THR A 16 -10.75 -0.59 9.04
CA THR A 16 -10.57 -0.01 10.38
C THR A 16 -10.93 -1.06 11.44
N PRO A 17 -9.92 -1.75 12.01
CA PRO A 17 -10.11 -2.68 13.12
C PRO A 17 -10.60 -1.95 14.36
N ARG A 18 -11.41 -2.63 15.17
CA ARG A 18 -11.84 -2.10 16.46
C ARG A 18 -10.75 -2.27 17.51
N LYS A 19 -10.39 -1.18 18.19
CA LYS A 19 -9.65 -1.20 19.45
C LYS A 19 -10.61 -1.48 20.62
N PHE A 20 -10.27 -2.45 21.46
CA PHE A 20 -10.94 -2.75 22.74
C PHE A 20 -10.00 -2.32 23.86
N GLY A 21 -10.30 -1.18 24.48
CA GLY A 21 -9.41 -0.55 25.46
C GLY A 21 -9.86 -0.74 26.91
N ASP A 22 -8.89 -0.77 27.81
CA ASP A 22 -9.03 -0.65 29.25
C ASP A 22 -7.82 0.12 29.83
N GLU A 23 -7.69 0.21 31.16
CA GLU A 23 -6.62 0.96 31.81
C GLU A 23 -5.20 0.47 31.47
N ARG A 24 -5.05 -0.73 30.90
CA ARG A 24 -3.75 -1.31 30.51
C ARG A 24 -3.34 -0.96 29.08
N GLY A 25 -4.26 -0.41 28.27
CA GLY A 25 -4.06 -0.14 26.85
C GLY A 25 -5.23 -0.65 26.01
N PHE A 26 -4.95 -1.26 24.86
CA PHE A 26 -6.00 -1.85 24.01
C PHE A 26 -5.58 -3.16 23.36
N PHE A 27 -6.57 -3.98 23.06
CA PHE A 27 -6.47 -5.16 22.19
C PHE A 27 -7.18 -4.88 20.86
N SER A 28 -6.67 -5.43 19.75
CA SER A 28 -7.30 -5.28 18.43
C SER A 28 -6.99 -6.49 17.57
N GLU A 29 -8.03 -7.14 17.05
CA GLU A 29 -7.91 -8.13 15.97
C GLU A 29 -7.67 -7.38 14.65
N VAL A 30 -6.40 -7.18 14.29
CA VAL A 30 -6.00 -6.42 13.10
C VAL A 30 -6.19 -7.20 11.80
N TRP A 31 -6.39 -8.51 11.87
CA TRP A 31 -6.81 -9.39 10.79
C TRP A 31 -7.58 -10.58 11.37
N ASN A 32 -8.71 -10.94 10.76
CA ASN A 32 -9.47 -12.14 11.09
C ASN A 32 -10.00 -12.75 9.78
N ALA A 33 -9.44 -13.90 9.38
CA ALA A 33 -9.74 -14.48 8.06
C ALA A 33 -11.23 -14.75 7.81
N ARG A 34 -12.01 -15.07 8.86
CA ARG A 34 -13.46 -15.25 8.74
C ARG A 34 -14.16 -13.94 8.40
N THR A 35 -13.89 -12.89 9.18
CA THR A 35 -14.45 -11.55 8.96
C THR A 35 -14.05 -10.98 7.59
N MET A 36 -12.82 -11.25 7.15
CA MET A 36 -12.28 -10.75 5.88
C MET A 36 -12.92 -11.47 4.69
N LYS A 37 -13.11 -12.79 4.79
CA LYS A 37 -13.84 -13.56 3.78
C LYS A 37 -15.27 -13.06 3.60
N GLU A 38 -15.96 -12.72 4.69
CA GLU A 38 -17.30 -12.09 4.64
C GLU A 38 -17.28 -10.71 3.95
N ALA A 39 -16.15 -10.00 3.99
CA ALA A 39 -15.93 -8.74 3.30
C ALA A 39 -15.36 -8.89 1.87
N GLY A 40 -15.35 -10.11 1.32
CA GLY A 40 -14.86 -10.40 -0.04
C GLY A 40 -13.33 -10.48 -0.15
N LEU A 41 -12.61 -10.56 0.96
CA LEU A 41 -11.16 -10.73 1.02
C LEU A 41 -10.81 -12.15 1.46
N ASP A 42 -10.98 -13.11 0.56
CA ASP A 42 -10.63 -14.52 0.78
C ASP A 42 -9.18 -14.79 0.35
N ILE A 43 -8.23 -14.47 1.21
CA ILE A 43 -6.80 -14.57 0.93
C ILE A 43 -6.01 -15.16 2.11
N ALA A 44 -4.96 -15.90 1.78
CA ALA A 44 -3.97 -16.39 2.73
C ALA A 44 -2.68 -15.57 2.61
N PHE A 45 -2.27 -14.94 3.71
CA PHE A 45 -0.95 -14.30 3.79
C PHE A 45 0.14 -15.34 4.06
N VAL A 46 1.30 -15.16 3.43
CA VAL A 46 2.45 -16.06 3.56
C VAL A 46 3.68 -15.37 4.14
N GLN A 47 3.66 -14.04 4.22
CA GLN A 47 4.79 -13.25 4.68
C GLN A 47 4.29 -11.97 5.36
N ASP A 48 4.90 -11.67 6.51
CA ASP A 48 4.74 -10.44 7.26
C ASP A 48 6.03 -9.64 7.16
N ASN A 49 5.89 -8.34 6.91
CA ASN A 49 6.99 -7.41 6.78
C ASN A 49 6.83 -6.27 7.79
N HIS A 50 7.97 -5.80 8.29
CA HIS A 50 8.07 -4.64 9.17
C HIS A 50 9.11 -3.71 8.58
N ALA A 51 8.70 -2.48 8.26
CA ALA A 51 9.60 -1.42 7.82
C ALA A 51 9.64 -0.31 8.87
N PHE A 52 10.86 0.07 9.26
CA PHE A 52 11.12 1.24 10.09
C PHE A 52 11.72 2.33 9.22
N SER A 53 11.23 3.57 9.38
CA SER A 53 11.74 4.75 8.71
C SER A 53 11.99 5.83 9.77
N ALA A 54 13.27 6.22 9.93
CA ALA A 54 13.69 7.16 10.97
C ALA A 54 13.22 8.59 10.70
N GLU A 55 13.25 9.02 9.44
CA GLU A 55 13.02 10.41 9.04
C GLU A 55 11.58 10.59 8.53
N THR A 56 10.96 11.72 8.86
CA THR A 56 9.80 12.25 8.11
C THR A 56 10.20 12.49 6.66
N GLY A 57 9.29 12.25 5.71
CA GLY A 57 9.59 12.41 4.28
C GLY A 57 10.32 11.20 3.67
N THR A 58 10.48 10.10 4.44
CA THR A 58 10.98 8.84 3.88
C THR A 58 9.93 8.24 2.97
N LEU A 59 10.32 7.97 1.72
CA LEU A 59 9.43 7.46 0.70
C LEU A 59 9.92 6.09 0.22
N ARG A 60 9.00 5.11 0.23
CA ARG A 60 9.25 3.77 -0.31
C ARG A 60 8.17 3.47 -1.34
N GLY A 61 8.58 3.21 -2.58
CA GLY A 61 7.65 2.95 -3.67
C GLY A 61 7.93 3.81 -4.91
N LEU A 62 7.10 3.68 -5.95
CA LEU A 62 5.92 2.81 -6.00
C LEU A 62 6.31 1.40 -6.45
N HIS A 63 5.94 0.36 -5.70
CA HIS A 63 6.38 -1.02 -5.93
C HIS A 63 5.24 -2.01 -6.14
N TYR A 64 5.50 -2.98 -7.00
CA TYR A 64 4.63 -4.13 -7.26
C TYR A 64 5.47 -5.32 -7.73
N GLN A 65 4.90 -6.53 -7.66
CA GLN A 65 5.48 -7.72 -8.29
C GLN A 65 4.55 -8.22 -9.38
N LEU A 66 5.09 -8.62 -10.53
CA LEU A 66 4.30 -9.20 -11.61
C LEU A 66 3.96 -10.67 -11.38
N ALA A 67 2.96 -11.15 -12.11
CA ALA A 67 2.70 -12.58 -12.22
C ALA A 67 3.95 -13.35 -12.73
N PRO A 68 4.18 -14.59 -12.29
CA PRO A 68 3.39 -15.40 -11.34
C PRO A 68 3.56 -15.05 -9.85
N LYS A 69 4.27 -13.98 -9.50
CA LYS A 69 4.58 -13.57 -8.12
C LYS A 69 3.81 -12.33 -7.66
N ALA A 70 2.64 -12.10 -8.21
CA ALA A 70 1.84 -10.93 -7.91
C ALA A 70 1.38 -10.93 -6.44
N GLN A 71 1.51 -9.77 -5.79
CA GLN A 71 1.19 -9.60 -4.38
C GLN A 71 0.04 -8.62 -4.19
N SER A 72 -0.92 -9.03 -3.38
CA SER A 72 -1.79 -8.12 -2.64
C SER A 72 -1.13 -7.80 -1.30
N LYS A 73 -1.36 -6.58 -0.81
CA LYS A 73 -0.78 -6.05 0.42
C LYS A 73 -1.90 -5.60 1.36
N LEU A 74 -1.75 -5.90 2.64
CA LEU A 74 -2.51 -5.24 3.71
C LEU A 74 -1.55 -4.45 4.57
N VAL A 75 -1.65 -3.12 4.52
CA VAL A 75 -0.66 -2.18 5.06
C VAL A 75 -1.26 -1.41 6.23
N ARG A 76 -0.48 -1.24 7.30
CA ARG A 76 -0.88 -0.44 8.47
C ARG A 76 0.32 0.22 9.13
N VAL A 77 0.07 1.26 9.91
CA VAL A 77 1.09 1.92 10.74
C VAL A 77 0.95 1.49 12.20
N ALA A 78 2.03 0.98 12.78
CA ALA A 78 2.11 0.56 14.17
C ALA A 78 2.58 1.67 15.11
N ARG A 79 3.43 2.56 14.60
CA ARG A 79 3.94 3.76 15.28
C ARG A 79 4.11 4.88 14.25
N GLY A 80 3.78 6.12 14.63
CA GLY A 80 3.87 7.29 13.76
C GLY A 80 2.69 7.39 12.78
N ALA A 81 2.96 8.00 11.62
CA ALA A 81 1.99 8.22 10.56
C ALA A 81 2.66 8.22 9.17
N ALA A 82 1.92 7.81 8.15
CA ALA A 82 2.33 7.85 6.75
C ALA A 82 1.15 8.14 5.82
N LEU A 83 1.40 8.84 4.72
CA LEU A 83 0.48 8.88 3.58
C LEU A 83 0.76 7.66 2.70
N ASP A 84 -0.18 6.72 2.68
CA ASP A 84 -0.10 5.45 1.94
C ASP A 84 -0.88 5.57 0.62
N ILE A 85 -0.25 5.14 -0.47
CA ILE A 85 -0.71 5.33 -1.84
C ILE A 85 -0.86 3.98 -2.54
N ALA A 86 -2.00 3.77 -3.21
CA ALA A 86 -2.22 2.68 -4.14
C ALA A 86 -2.57 3.24 -5.52
N VAL A 87 -1.79 2.87 -6.54
CA VAL A 87 -1.94 3.32 -7.93
C VAL A 87 -2.40 2.16 -8.80
N ASP A 88 -3.47 2.38 -9.56
CA ASP A 88 -3.94 1.39 -10.53
C ASP A 88 -3.01 1.37 -11.76
N ILE A 89 -2.33 0.26 -11.96
CA ILE A 89 -1.36 0.06 -13.05
C ILE A 89 -1.82 -1.00 -14.06
N ARG A 90 -3.11 -1.33 -14.07
CA ARG A 90 -3.70 -2.34 -14.97
C ARG A 90 -4.08 -1.67 -16.29
N VAL A 91 -3.32 -1.95 -17.33
CA VAL A 91 -3.54 -1.45 -18.69
C VAL A 91 -4.95 -1.83 -19.15
N GLY A 92 -5.71 -0.85 -19.63
CA GLY A 92 -7.11 -1.01 -20.01
C GLY A 92 -8.12 -0.81 -18.87
N SER A 93 -7.67 -0.62 -17.62
CA SER A 93 -8.57 -0.27 -16.51
C SER A 93 -9.18 1.12 -16.71
N PRO A 94 -10.49 1.32 -16.39
CA PRO A 94 -11.10 2.65 -16.38
C PRO A 94 -10.44 3.64 -15.42
N THR A 95 -9.71 3.14 -14.42
CA THR A 95 -9.00 3.92 -13.41
C THR A 95 -7.48 3.86 -13.59
N PHE A 96 -6.97 3.39 -14.74
CA PHE A 96 -5.52 3.31 -15.00
C PHE A 96 -4.82 4.65 -14.76
N GLY A 97 -3.72 4.62 -14.01
CA GLY A 97 -2.94 5.81 -13.62
C GLY A 97 -3.56 6.63 -12.48
N GLN A 98 -4.79 6.34 -12.06
CA GLN A 98 -5.40 6.97 -10.88
C GLN A 98 -4.91 6.31 -9.61
N HIS A 99 -5.02 7.03 -8.49
CA HIS A 99 -4.55 6.56 -7.20
C HIS A 99 -5.56 6.82 -6.07
N ILE A 100 -5.42 6.03 -5.02
CA ILE A 100 -6.01 6.28 -3.71
C ILE A 100 -4.90 6.72 -2.77
N ALA A 101 -5.16 7.75 -1.97
CA ALA A 101 -4.27 8.23 -0.93
C ALA A 101 -4.97 8.16 0.43
N VAL A 102 -4.35 7.53 1.42
CA VAL A 102 -4.90 7.36 2.76
C VAL A 102 -3.83 7.63 3.80
N GLU A 103 -4.12 8.54 4.72
CA GLU A 103 -3.30 8.66 5.93
C GLU A 103 -3.51 7.43 6.82
N LEU A 104 -2.44 6.70 7.08
CA LEU A 104 -2.40 5.60 8.05
C LEU A 104 -1.59 6.05 9.26
N SER A 105 -2.13 5.88 10.46
CA SER A 105 -1.41 6.22 11.68
C SER A 105 -1.72 5.26 12.83
N ALA A 106 -0.83 5.22 13.81
CA ALA A 106 -1.07 4.48 15.05
C ALA A 106 -2.32 5.00 15.80
N GLU A 107 -2.65 6.27 15.60
CA GLU A 107 -3.85 6.92 16.15
C GLU A 107 -5.11 6.46 15.43
N ASN A 108 -5.21 6.72 14.12
CA ASN A 108 -6.43 6.45 13.33
C ASN A 108 -6.69 4.95 13.12
N TRP A 109 -5.63 4.13 13.26
CA TRP A 109 -5.67 2.67 13.21
C TRP A 109 -6.20 2.06 11.91
N ARG A 110 -6.21 2.85 10.84
CA ARG A 110 -6.63 2.40 9.52
C ARG A 110 -5.60 1.47 8.90
N GLN A 111 -6.06 0.69 7.95
CA GLN A 111 -5.24 -0.16 7.09
C GLN A 111 -5.66 0.06 5.64
N LEU A 112 -4.71 -0.02 4.71
CA LEU A 112 -5.01 -0.04 3.28
C LEU A 112 -4.85 -1.45 2.74
N TRP A 113 -5.93 -1.95 2.13
CA TRP A 113 -5.89 -3.15 1.30
C TRP A 113 -5.58 -2.75 -0.14
N VAL A 114 -4.45 -3.23 -0.64
CA VAL A 114 -3.98 -3.00 -2.01
C VAL A 114 -3.95 -4.34 -2.75
N PRO A 115 -4.84 -4.58 -3.71
CA PRO A 115 -4.87 -5.84 -4.44
C PRO A 115 -3.69 -5.95 -5.42
N ALA A 116 -3.37 -7.18 -5.84
CA ALA A 116 -2.48 -7.41 -6.98
C ALA A 116 -2.97 -6.64 -8.22
N GLY A 117 -2.03 -6.17 -9.04
CA GLY A 117 -2.33 -5.26 -10.14
C GLY A 117 -2.16 -3.78 -9.81
N PHE A 118 -1.79 -3.44 -8.58
CA PHE A 118 -1.57 -2.05 -8.15
C PHE A 118 -0.11 -1.84 -7.74
N ALA A 119 0.42 -0.64 -8.02
CA ALA A 119 1.66 -0.19 -7.42
C ALA A 119 1.37 0.47 -6.07
N HIS A 120 2.21 0.19 -5.07
CA HIS A 120 2.03 0.69 -3.71
C HIS A 120 3.27 1.41 -3.22
N GLY A 121 3.08 2.50 -2.49
CA GLY A 121 4.14 3.16 -1.76
C GLY A 121 3.60 4.08 -0.67
N TYR A 122 4.49 4.64 0.13
CA TYR A 122 4.11 5.56 1.19
C TYR A 122 5.19 6.61 1.44
N CYS A 123 4.77 7.73 2.02
CA CYS A 123 5.65 8.77 2.57
C CYS A 123 5.39 8.93 4.07
N THR A 124 6.43 8.86 4.90
CA THR A 124 6.29 9.07 6.34
C THR A 124 5.96 10.53 6.67
N LEU A 125 5.01 10.72 7.57
CA LEU A 125 4.56 12.03 8.08
C LEU A 125 5.20 12.35 9.44
N GLU A 126 5.63 11.32 10.15
CA GLU A 126 6.30 11.42 11.46
C GLU A 126 7.66 10.70 11.44
N PRO A 127 8.60 11.11 12.32
CA PRO A 127 9.83 10.34 12.54
C PRO A 127 9.51 9.01 13.20
N ASP A 128 10.48 8.10 13.17
CA ASP A 128 10.39 6.76 13.77
C ASP A 128 9.09 6.00 13.40
N THR A 129 8.64 6.14 12.15
CA THR A 129 7.40 5.51 11.69
C THR A 129 7.64 4.02 11.40
N GLU A 130 6.80 3.17 11.98
CA GLU A 130 6.80 1.71 11.80
C GLU A 130 5.60 1.29 10.96
N ILE A 131 5.87 0.78 9.76
CA ILE A 131 4.88 0.27 8.81
C ILE A 131 4.93 -1.25 8.85
N ILE A 132 3.78 -1.88 9.04
CA ILE A 132 3.62 -3.35 8.98
C ILE A 132 2.77 -3.67 7.77
N TYR A 133 3.21 -4.64 6.97
CA TYR A 133 2.39 -5.12 5.86
C TYR A 133 2.45 -6.62 5.67
N LYS A 134 1.32 -7.19 5.28
CA LYS A 134 1.14 -8.61 4.98
C LYS A 134 1.06 -8.81 3.47
N VAL A 135 1.63 -9.89 2.95
CA VAL A 135 1.56 -10.26 1.52
C VAL A 135 1.23 -11.74 1.32
N ASN A 136 0.60 -12.05 0.19
CA ASN A 136 0.09 -13.39 -0.13
C ASN A 136 0.98 -14.21 -1.06
N ASP A 137 2.13 -13.69 -1.48
CA ASP A 137 3.21 -14.46 -2.12
C ASP A 137 4.56 -13.95 -1.61
N PHE A 138 5.61 -14.73 -1.79
CA PHE A 138 6.96 -14.39 -1.37
C PHE A 138 7.58 -13.30 -2.24
N TYR A 139 8.55 -12.59 -1.66
CA TYR A 139 9.38 -11.65 -2.42
C TYR A 139 10.13 -12.38 -3.55
N SER A 140 10.16 -11.76 -4.74
CA SER A 140 10.90 -12.27 -5.89
C SER A 140 11.60 -11.12 -6.64
N PRO A 141 12.94 -11.00 -6.55
CA PRO A 141 13.69 -9.96 -7.25
C PRO A 141 13.45 -9.92 -8.76
N GLU A 142 13.18 -11.07 -9.38
CA GLU A 142 12.93 -11.18 -10.82
C GLU A 142 11.59 -10.55 -11.24
N HIS A 143 10.60 -10.58 -10.36
CA HIS A 143 9.25 -10.10 -10.61
C HIS A 143 8.99 -8.71 -10.02
N ASP A 144 9.85 -8.27 -9.10
CA ASP A 144 9.83 -6.94 -8.51
C ASP A 144 10.03 -5.86 -9.58
N CYS A 145 9.13 -4.90 -9.55
CA CYS A 145 9.04 -3.77 -10.47
C CYS A 145 8.66 -2.51 -9.68
N GLY A 146 8.79 -1.36 -10.33
CA GLY A 146 8.34 -0.12 -9.73
C GLY A 146 8.15 1.01 -10.73
N ILE A 147 7.54 2.08 -10.22
CA ILE A 147 7.32 3.34 -10.91
C ILE A 147 7.91 4.44 -10.05
N PHE A 148 8.52 5.44 -10.70
CA PHE A 148 9.04 6.61 -10.04
C PHE A 148 7.94 7.29 -9.21
N TRP A 149 8.21 7.52 -7.93
CA TRP A 149 7.21 8.00 -6.99
C TRP A 149 6.60 9.35 -7.40
N ASN A 150 7.43 10.26 -7.94
CA ASN A 150 7.04 11.60 -8.36
C ASN A 150 6.83 11.68 -9.88
N ASP A 151 6.16 10.68 -10.44
CA ASP A 151 5.72 10.72 -11.83
C ASP A 151 4.62 11.79 -12.02
N PRO A 152 4.83 12.82 -12.86
CA PRO A 152 3.83 13.85 -13.11
C PRO A 152 2.49 13.34 -13.66
N ALA A 153 2.48 12.18 -14.33
CA ALA A 153 1.27 11.58 -14.88
C ALA A 153 0.36 10.99 -13.79
N LEU A 154 0.91 10.63 -12.63
CA LEU A 154 0.15 10.09 -11.50
C LEU A 154 -0.48 11.19 -10.64
N ASN A 155 0.08 12.41 -10.70
CA ASN A 155 -0.38 13.60 -10.00
C ASN A 155 -0.71 13.34 -8.52
N ILE A 156 0.20 12.66 -7.82
CA ILE A 156 0.07 12.36 -6.39
C ILE A 156 0.54 13.57 -5.59
N ASP A 157 -0.32 14.07 -4.71
CA ASP A 157 -0.02 15.18 -3.80
C ASP A 157 0.83 14.71 -2.61
N TRP A 158 2.10 14.39 -2.90
CA TRP A 158 3.04 13.95 -1.87
C TRP A 158 3.32 15.06 -0.83
N PRO A 159 3.38 14.74 0.47
CA PRO A 159 3.59 15.69 1.55
C PRO A 159 5.08 16.07 1.72
N VAL A 160 5.87 15.97 0.64
CA VAL A 160 7.32 16.19 0.63
C VAL A 160 7.75 16.71 -0.74
N SER A 161 8.74 17.61 -0.77
CA SER A 161 9.34 18.06 -2.04
C SER A 161 10.32 17.03 -2.58
N ALA A 162 10.63 17.12 -3.88
CA ALA A 162 11.59 16.21 -4.51
C ALA A 162 13.00 16.28 -3.88
N GLU A 163 13.39 17.46 -3.42
CA GLU A 163 14.70 17.72 -2.79
C GLU A 163 14.77 17.18 -1.36
N ALA A 164 13.62 17.12 -0.66
CA ALA A 164 13.54 16.68 0.72
C ALA A 164 13.19 15.20 0.88
N ALA A 165 12.72 14.53 -0.18
CA ALA A 165 12.33 13.13 -0.13
C ALA A 165 13.54 12.21 0.15
N VAL A 166 13.41 11.37 1.18
CA VAL A 166 14.44 10.37 1.52
C VAL A 166 14.10 9.06 0.82
N LEU A 167 14.92 8.71 -0.18
CA LEU A 167 14.69 7.58 -1.10
C LEU A 167 15.84 6.59 -1.06
N SER A 168 15.55 5.32 -1.36
CA SER A 168 16.58 4.34 -1.67
C SER A 168 17.20 4.58 -3.05
N GLU A 169 18.41 4.07 -3.29
CA GLU A 169 19.03 4.13 -4.62
C GLU A 169 18.19 3.44 -5.70
N LYS A 170 17.47 2.37 -5.33
CA LYS A 170 16.53 1.69 -6.21
C LYS A 170 15.39 2.62 -6.63
N ASP A 171 14.80 3.34 -5.68
CA ASP A 171 13.61 4.16 -5.93
C ASP A 171 13.93 5.42 -6.73
N LYS A 172 15.16 5.94 -6.63
CA LYS A 172 15.65 7.09 -7.39
C LYS A 172 15.72 6.83 -8.91
N ILE A 173 15.84 5.57 -9.32
CA ILE A 173 16.07 5.20 -10.74
C ILE A 173 14.90 4.42 -11.36
N LEU A 174 13.75 4.32 -10.66
CA LEU A 174 12.57 3.70 -11.22
C LEU A 174 12.06 4.50 -12.45
N PRO A 175 11.51 3.83 -13.47
CA PRO A 175 10.99 4.50 -14.66
C PRO A 175 9.68 5.22 -14.36
N LEU A 176 9.33 6.20 -15.21
CA LEU A 176 7.98 6.76 -15.26
C LEU A 176 6.99 5.69 -15.75
N LEU A 177 5.71 5.83 -15.40
CA LEU A 177 4.62 4.95 -15.80
C LEU A 177 4.56 4.77 -17.32
N LYS A 178 4.72 5.86 -18.08
CA LYS A 178 4.71 5.81 -19.56
C LYS A 178 5.86 4.99 -20.16
N ASP A 179 6.97 4.86 -19.42
CA ASP A 179 8.19 4.17 -19.85
C ASP A 179 8.28 2.77 -19.23
N GLN A 180 7.31 2.37 -18.40
CA GLN A 180 7.25 1.09 -17.74
C GLN A 180 6.56 0.06 -18.65
N SER A 181 7.31 -0.91 -19.16
CA SER A 181 6.81 -1.97 -20.03
C SER A 181 6.28 -3.20 -19.27
N ARG A 182 6.58 -3.29 -17.97
CA ARG A 182 6.23 -4.42 -17.12
C ARG A 182 5.00 -4.10 -16.28
N LEU A 183 3.84 -4.02 -16.90
CA LEU A 183 2.56 -3.68 -16.26
C LEU A 183 1.59 -4.88 -16.27
N PHE A 184 0.46 -4.73 -15.57
CA PHE A 184 -0.63 -5.70 -15.58
C PHE A 184 -1.62 -5.38 -16.70
N GLU A 185 -2.30 -6.40 -17.21
CA GLU A 185 -3.48 -6.22 -18.07
C GLU A 185 -4.75 -6.21 -17.23
N PHE A 186 -5.73 -5.39 -17.60
CA PHE A 186 -7.02 -5.35 -16.94
C PHE A 186 -7.95 -6.42 -17.50
N GLU A 187 -8.28 -7.43 -16.69
CA GLU A 187 -9.13 -8.56 -17.11
C GLU A 187 -10.65 -8.30 -16.96
N GLY A 188 -11.07 -7.09 -16.58
CA GLY A 188 -12.47 -6.77 -16.33
C GLY A 188 -13.04 -7.46 -15.08
N ALA A 189 -14.23 -7.05 -14.63
CA ALA A 189 -15.02 -7.86 -13.73
C ALA A 189 -15.76 -8.90 -14.56
N SER A 190 -15.43 -10.18 -14.37
CA SER A 190 -16.26 -11.29 -14.86
C SER A 190 -17.49 -11.48 -13.96
#